data_AF-A0A2A3GW35-F1
#
_entry.id   AF-A0A2A3GW35-F1
#
_cell.length_a   1.000
_cell.length_b   1.000
_cell.length_c   1.000
_cell.angle_alpha   90.00
_cell.angle_beta   90.00
_cell.angle_gamma   90.00
#
_symmetry.space_group_name_H-M   'P 1'
#
loop_
_entity.id
_entity.type
_entity.pdbx_description
1 polymer ?
#
loop_
_entity_poly.entity_id
_entity_poly.type
_entity_poly.pdbx_seq_one_letter_code
_entity_poly.pdbx_strand_id
1 'polypeptide(L)'
;MTTTTPPVNGQVIGLAHYASRAALEKVLARTGTTFNQSVALRAVSDNGGTVERGRLVGRLTGALKIDETLARETVEELTARKLLDEPAADQVSLTDSGRELFEAVRTGGNAIAARLYAGIPAEDLATAGRVLALITQRADAELADAGPANGESADTEAVGA
;
A
#
# COMPACT_ATOMS: atom_id res chain seq x y z
N MET A 1 -16.42 0.96 38.51
CA MET A 1 -17.00 1.47 37.25
C MET A 1 -16.52 0.56 36.13
N THR A 2 -17.42 -0.16 35.48
CA THR A 2 -17.10 -0.92 34.28
C THR A 2 -17.10 0.03 33.10
N THR A 3 -15.93 0.50 32.71
CA THR A 3 -15.76 1.24 31.45
C THR A 3 -15.97 0.25 30.32
N THR A 4 -17.14 0.27 29.70
CA THR A 4 -17.41 -0.57 28.52
C THR A 4 -16.54 -0.04 27.38
N THR A 5 -15.49 -0.78 27.00
CA THR A 5 -14.66 -0.44 25.86
C THR A 5 -15.54 -0.38 24.61
N PRO A 6 -15.59 0.76 23.89
CA PRO A 6 -16.37 0.84 22.65
C PRO A 6 -15.91 -0.25 21.67
N PRO A 7 -16.84 -0.95 20.99
CA PRO A 7 -16.48 -1.95 20.00
C PRO A 7 -15.73 -1.29 18.83
N VAL A 8 -14.82 -2.04 18.21
CA VAL A 8 -14.13 -1.58 17.00
C VAL A 8 -15.13 -1.33 15.87
N ASN A 9 -14.96 -0.23 15.16
CA ASN A 9 -15.74 0.12 13.97
C ASN A 9 -14.84 0.78 12.91
N GLY A 10 -15.39 1.06 11.73
CA GLY A 10 -14.64 1.64 10.62
C GLY A 10 -13.95 2.97 10.97
N GLN A 11 -14.59 3.81 11.79
CA GLN A 11 -14.01 5.09 12.22
C GLN A 11 -12.78 4.88 13.12
N VAL A 12 -12.85 3.97 14.10
CA VAL A 12 -11.71 3.67 15.01
C VAL A 12 -10.53 3.12 14.21
N ILE A 13 -10.80 2.23 13.25
CA ILE A 13 -9.77 1.66 12.36
C ILE A 13 -9.14 2.75 11.49
N GLY A 14 -9.97 3.60 10.87
CA GLY A 14 -9.51 4.71 10.04
C GLY A 14 -8.63 5.69 10.83
N LEU A 15 -9.06 6.10 12.02
CA LEU A 15 -8.27 6.99 12.88
C LEU A 15 -6.94 6.38 13.31
N ALA A 16 -6.92 5.08 13.66
CA ALA A 16 -5.68 4.37 13.98
C ALA A 16 -4.73 4.30 12.77
N HIS A 17 -5.28 4.04 11.57
CA HIS A 17 -4.52 4.09 10.33
C HIS A 17 -3.95 5.48 10.07
N TYR A 18 -4.76 6.54 10.12
CA TYR A 18 -4.28 7.91 9.87
C TYR A 18 -3.21 8.34 10.87
N ALA A 19 -3.38 8.03 12.16
CA ALA A 19 -2.39 8.38 13.18
C ALA A 19 -1.05 7.65 12.97
N SER A 20 -1.10 6.33 12.73
CA SER A 20 0.11 5.54 12.48
C SER A 20 0.79 5.94 11.17
N ARG A 21 0.02 6.19 10.11
CA ARG A 21 0.52 6.71 8.84
C ARG A 21 1.18 8.08 9.02
N ALA A 22 0.55 9.03 9.71
CA ALA A 22 1.13 10.36 9.95
C ALA A 22 2.46 10.28 10.71
N ALA A 23 2.63 9.31 11.61
CA ALA A 23 3.91 9.06 12.26
C ALA A 23 4.97 8.56 11.26
N LEU A 24 4.62 7.63 10.37
CA LEU A 24 5.51 7.12 9.32
C LEU A 24 5.88 8.21 8.30
N GLU A 25 4.94 9.08 7.91
CA GLU A 25 5.18 10.18 6.96
C GLU A 25 6.31 11.12 7.44
N LYS A 26 6.54 11.25 8.75
CA LYS A 26 7.70 12.00 9.29
C LYS A 26 9.05 11.38 8.93
N VAL A 27 9.11 10.06 8.77
CA VAL A 27 10.31 9.34 8.31
C VAL A 27 10.44 9.50 6.80
N LEU A 28 9.34 9.29 6.08
CA LEU A 28 9.30 9.37 4.62
C LEU A 28 9.66 10.77 4.09
N ALA A 29 9.22 11.82 4.77
CA ALA A 29 9.58 13.20 4.43
C ALA A 29 11.09 13.45 4.47
N ARG A 30 11.84 12.80 5.38
CA ARG A 30 13.31 12.94 5.48
C ARG A 30 14.04 12.30 4.31
N THR A 31 13.41 11.32 3.68
CA THR A 31 13.95 10.58 2.54
C THR A 31 13.33 11.03 1.21
N GLY A 32 12.53 12.10 1.22
CA GLY A 32 11.78 12.59 0.06
C GLY A 32 10.93 11.50 -0.60
N THR A 33 10.43 10.53 0.18
CA THR A 33 9.66 9.38 -0.31
C THR A 33 8.19 9.58 0.03
N THR A 34 7.27 9.15 -0.81
CA THR A 34 5.84 9.12 -0.46
C THR A 34 5.47 7.78 0.17
N PHE A 35 4.29 7.69 0.78
CA PHE A 35 3.80 6.39 1.27
C PHE A 35 3.67 5.36 0.14
N ASN A 36 3.10 5.74 -1.01
CA ASN A 36 2.91 4.83 -2.15
C ASN A 36 4.26 4.30 -2.66
N GLN A 37 5.25 5.19 -2.79
CA GLN A 37 6.63 4.83 -3.13
C GLN A 37 7.24 3.87 -2.09
N SER A 38 7.00 4.09 -0.80
CA SER A 38 7.50 3.21 0.26
C SER A 38 6.87 1.81 0.21
N VAL A 39 5.59 1.72 -0.17
CA VAL A 39 4.86 0.46 -0.37
C VAL A 39 5.36 -0.25 -1.63
N ALA A 40 5.64 0.47 -2.70
CA ALA A 40 6.22 -0.10 -3.92
C ALA A 40 7.62 -0.68 -3.65
N LEU A 41 8.51 0.08 -3.02
CA LEU A 41 9.86 -0.40 -2.65
C LEU A 41 9.80 -1.63 -1.73
N ARG A 42 8.88 -1.63 -0.76
CA ARG A 42 8.60 -2.81 0.07
C ARG A 42 8.18 -4.01 -0.78
N ALA A 43 7.23 -3.83 -1.69
CA ALA A 43 6.73 -4.90 -2.52
C ALA A 43 7.84 -5.51 -3.40
N VAL A 44 8.75 -4.70 -3.96
CA VAL A 44 9.91 -5.22 -4.71
C VAL A 44 10.87 -5.97 -3.77
N SER A 45 11.17 -5.40 -2.59
CA SER A 45 12.05 -6.01 -1.59
C SER A 45 11.54 -7.38 -1.11
N ASP A 46 10.24 -7.47 -0.76
CA ASP A 46 9.58 -8.69 -0.30
C ASP A 46 9.57 -9.80 -1.38
N ASN A 47 9.78 -9.46 -2.66
CA ASN A 47 9.90 -10.40 -3.78
C ASN A 47 11.36 -10.66 -4.21
N GLY A 48 12.33 -10.45 -3.30
CA GLY A 48 13.74 -10.73 -3.58
C GLY A 48 14.45 -9.64 -4.38
N GLY A 49 13.82 -8.48 -4.58
CA GLY A 49 14.44 -7.31 -5.18
C GLY A 49 14.22 -7.14 -6.68
N THR A 50 13.51 -8.06 -7.36
CA THR A 50 13.08 -7.92 -8.76
C THR A 50 11.65 -8.45 -8.91
N VAL A 51 10.82 -7.75 -9.68
CA VAL A 51 9.42 -8.12 -9.90
C VAL A 51 8.93 -7.64 -11.26
N GLU A 52 7.96 -8.35 -11.84
CA GLU A 52 7.19 -7.89 -12.99
C GLU A 52 6.47 -6.58 -12.67
N ARG A 53 6.58 -5.58 -13.55
CA ARG A 53 5.98 -4.24 -13.43
C ARG A 53 4.47 -4.33 -13.27
N GLY A 54 3.80 -5.12 -14.10
CA GLY A 54 2.35 -5.34 -13.99
C GLY A 54 1.94 -5.94 -12.65
N ARG A 55 2.75 -6.85 -12.09
CA ARG A 55 2.51 -7.43 -10.76
C ARG A 55 2.73 -6.41 -9.65
N LEU A 56 3.70 -5.52 -9.77
CA LEU A 56 3.90 -4.41 -8.83
C LEU A 56 2.71 -3.45 -8.84
N VAL A 57 2.26 -3.05 -10.03
CA VAL A 57 1.07 -2.19 -10.22
C VAL A 57 -0.16 -2.86 -9.60
N GLY A 58 -0.44 -4.13 -9.92
CA GLY A 58 -1.56 -4.89 -9.34
C GLY A 58 -1.47 -5.03 -7.82
N ARG A 59 -0.25 -5.13 -7.26
CA ARG A 59 -0.04 -5.12 -5.80
C ARG A 59 -0.38 -3.75 -5.18
N LEU A 60 -0.02 -2.65 -5.84
CA LEU A 60 -0.31 -1.30 -5.36
C LEU A 60 -1.82 -0.99 -5.41
N THR A 61 -2.47 -1.27 -6.53
CA THR A 61 -3.93 -1.07 -6.66
C THR A 61 -4.68 -1.97 -5.68
N GLY A 62 -4.26 -3.23 -5.53
CA GLY A 62 -4.87 -4.19 -4.60
C GLY A 62 -4.72 -3.79 -3.12
N ALA A 63 -3.53 -3.34 -2.72
CA ALA A 63 -3.22 -3.03 -1.32
C ALA A 63 -3.64 -1.62 -0.89
N LEU A 64 -3.49 -0.63 -1.77
CA LEU A 64 -3.76 0.77 -1.46
C LEU A 64 -5.14 1.23 -1.94
N LYS A 65 -5.82 0.40 -2.74
CA LYS A 65 -7.12 0.74 -3.36
C LYS A 65 -7.07 2.06 -4.14
N ILE A 66 -5.92 2.31 -4.78
CA ILE A 66 -5.70 3.42 -5.71
C ILE A 66 -5.96 2.97 -7.14
N ASP A 67 -6.21 3.92 -8.04
CA ASP A 67 -6.32 3.64 -9.46
C ASP A 67 -4.99 3.19 -10.09
N GLU A 68 -5.10 2.57 -11.26
CA GLU A 68 -3.96 1.99 -11.95
C GLU A 68 -3.00 3.06 -12.52
N THR A 69 -3.50 4.24 -12.87
CA THR A 69 -2.69 5.36 -13.38
C THR A 69 -1.75 5.84 -12.29
N LEU A 70 -2.26 6.13 -11.09
CA LEU A 70 -1.45 6.54 -9.95
C LEU A 70 -0.43 5.46 -9.53
N ALA A 71 -0.82 4.18 -9.64
CA ALA A 71 0.11 3.07 -9.38
C ALA A 71 1.26 3.02 -10.40
N ARG A 72 0.98 3.23 -11.70
CA ARG A 72 2.01 3.32 -12.75
C ARG A 72 2.91 4.52 -12.56
N GLU A 73 2.34 5.70 -12.32
CA GLU A 73 3.07 6.94 -12.03
C GLU A 73 4.02 6.74 -10.84
N THR A 74 3.58 6.09 -9.77
CA THR A 74 4.44 5.77 -8.62
C THR A 74 5.67 4.95 -9.02
N VAL A 75 5.52 3.97 -9.90
CA VAL A 75 6.65 3.13 -10.39
C VAL A 75 7.57 3.92 -11.31
N GLU A 76 7.01 4.75 -12.18
CA GLU A 76 7.76 5.65 -13.08
C GLU A 76 8.58 6.67 -12.30
N GLU A 77 8.01 7.31 -11.28
CA GLU A 77 8.73 8.23 -10.39
C GLU A 77 9.91 7.55 -9.69
N LEU A 78 9.73 6.32 -9.20
CA LEU A 78 10.81 5.56 -8.57
C LEU A 78 11.94 5.21 -9.56
N THR A 79 11.58 4.91 -10.81
CA THR A 79 12.53 4.63 -11.90
C THR A 79 13.28 5.91 -12.31
N ALA A 80 12.56 7.01 -12.48
CA ALA A 80 13.15 8.33 -12.77
C ALA A 80 14.13 8.80 -11.68
N ARG A 81 13.86 8.43 -10.43
CA ARG A 81 14.74 8.68 -9.27
C ARG A 81 15.89 7.67 -9.13
N LYS A 82 15.99 6.67 -10.01
CA LYS A 82 16.99 5.58 -9.97
C LYS A 82 16.94 4.76 -8.69
N LEU A 83 15.76 4.65 -8.08
CA LEU A 83 15.49 3.75 -6.95
C LEU A 83 15.03 2.38 -7.44
N LEU A 84 14.43 2.35 -8.63
CA LEU A 84 14.21 1.16 -9.42
C LEU A 84 14.99 1.26 -10.73
N ASP A 85 15.37 0.12 -11.28
CA ASP A 85 15.94 -0.06 -12.61
C ASP A 85 15.09 -1.06 -13.40
N GLU A 86 15.28 -1.09 -14.71
CA GLU A 86 14.56 -1.97 -15.64
C GLU A 86 15.52 -3.01 -16.24
N PRO A 87 15.78 -4.12 -15.53
CA PRO A 87 16.78 -5.10 -15.96
C PRO A 87 16.36 -5.88 -17.22
N ALA A 88 15.06 -5.91 -17.51
CA ALA A 88 14.46 -6.55 -18.68
C ALA A 88 13.12 -5.88 -19.00
N ALA A 89 12.57 -6.18 -20.19
CA ALA A 89 11.22 -5.77 -20.56
C ALA A 89 10.22 -6.21 -19.49
N ASP A 90 9.33 -5.30 -19.10
CA ASP A 90 8.29 -5.50 -18.08
C ASP A 90 8.79 -5.87 -16.68
N GLN A 91 10.09 -5.77 -16.39
CA GLN A 91 10.64 -6.00 -15.05
C GLN A 91 11.17 -4.73 -14.41
N VAL A 92 11.03 -4.66 -13.09
CA VAL A 92 11.64 -3.63 -12.26
C VAL A 92 12.44 -4.28 -11.12
N SER A 93 13.63 -3.76 -10.85
CA SER A 93 14.49 -4.21 -9.76
C SER A 93 14.92 -3.06 -8.86
N LEU A 94 15.10 -3.34 -7.57
CA LEU A 94 15.73 -2.39 -6.65
C LEU A 94 17.18 -2.13 -7.08
N THR A 95 17.52 -0.86 -7.25
CA THR A 95 18.92 -0.44 -7.28
C THR A 95 19.53 -0.52 -5.88
N ASP A 96 20.85 -0.37 -5.79
CA ASP A 96 21.53 -0.26 -4.50
C ASP A 96 20.99 0.93 -3.69
N SER A 97 20.83 2.09 -4.33
CA SER A 97 20.24 3.28 -3.69
C SER A 97 18.77 3.06 -3.29
N GLY A 98 17.99 2.34 -4.10
CA GLY A 98 16.63 1.95 -3.76
C GLY A 98 16.57 1.05 -2.52
N ARG A 99 17.50 0.09 -2.42
CA ARG A 99 17.64 -0.81 -1.28
C ARG A 99 18.04 -0.07 -0.02
N GLU A 100 19.06 0.79 -0.09
CA GLU A 100 19.50 1.62 1.04
C GLU A 100 18.38 2.52 1.55
N LEU A 101 17.66 3.19 0.64
CA LEU A 101 16.51 4.03 0.97
C LEU A 101 15.41 3.22 1.68
N PHE A 102 15.05 2.06 1.13
CA PHE A 102 14.04 1.19 1.72
C PHE A 102 14.45 0.72 3.13
N GLU A 103 15.72 0.36 3.32
CA GLU A 103 16.23 -0.06 4.64
C GLU A 103 16.21 1.07 5.67
N ALA A 104 16.52 2.30 5.26
CA ALA A 104 16.40 3.48 6.12
C ALA A 104 14.95 3.74 6.54
N VAL A 105 14.01 3.69 5.60
CA VAL A 105 12.57 3.82 5.86
C VAL A 105 12.07 2.69 6.76
N ARG A 106 12.44 1.44 6.46
CA ARG A 106 12.07 0.25 7.24
C ARG A 106 12.55 0.36 8.68
N THR A 107 13.79 0.78 8.88
CA THR A 107 14.38 0.96 10.21
C THR A 107 13.62 2.03 11.01
N GLY A 108 13.38 3.20 10.40
CA GLY A 108 12.61 4.27 11.05
C GLY A 108 11.16 3.88 11.35
N GLY A 109 10.50 3.20 10.42
CA GLY A 109 9.15 2.68 10.58
C GLY A 109 9.05 1.63 11.68
N ASN A 110 9.99 0.69 11.76
CA ASN A 110 10.05 -0.33 12.81
C ASN A 110 10.25 0.29 14.19
N ALA A 111 11.07 1.34 14.32
CA ALA A 111 11.24 2.05 15.58
C ALA A 111 9.95 2.75 16.04
N ILE A 112 9.16 3.29 15.10
CA ILE A 112 7.84 3.85 15.39
C ILE A 112 6.88 2.73 15.83
N ALA A 113 6.80 1.65 15.05
CA ALA A 113 5.94 0.52 15.36
C ALA A 113 6.26 -0.06 16.75
N ALA A 114 7.53 -0.27 17.09
CA ALA A 114 7.93 -0.75 18.40
C ALA A 114 7.34 0.09 19.55
N ARG A 115 7.28 1.42 19.42
CA ARG A 115 6.68 2.31 20.42
C ARG A 115 5.15 2.27 20.41
N LEU A 116 4.53 2.23 19.22
CA LEU A 116 3.08 2.20 19.10
C LEU A 116 2.47 0.90 19.64
N TYR A 117 3.19 -0.21 19.51
CA TYR A 117 2.73 -1.54 19.93
C TYR A 117 3.24 -1.95 21.33
N ALA A 118 4.13 -1.15 21.95
CA ALA A 118 4.68 -1.45 23.26
C ALA A 118 3.57 -1.57 24.33
N GLY A 119 3.60 -2.67 25.08
CA GLY A 119 2.66 -2.90 26.18
C GLY A 119 1.27 -3.40 25.76
N ILE A 120 1.00 -3.59 24.46
CA ILE A 120 -0.23 -4.25 24.00
C ILE A 120 -0.07 -5.77 24.18
N PRO A 121 -1.01 -6.47 24.83
CA PRO A 121 -0.96 -7.91 24.97
C PRO A 121 -0.94 -8.63 23.62
N ALA A 122 -0.19 -9.74 23.53
CA ALA A 122 -0.04 -10.48 22.27
C ALA A 122 -1.36 -11.11 21.81
N GLU A 123 -2.21 -11.52 22.76
CA GLU A 123 -3.54 -12.05 22.52
C GLU A 123 -4.50 -11.00 21.94
N ASP A 124 -4.38 -9.74 22.38
CA ASP A 124 -5.17 -8.63 21.87
C ASP A 124 -4.77 -8.30 20.43
N LEU A 125 -3.45 -8.28 20.16
CA LEU A 125 -2.93 -8.09 18.80
C LEU A 125 -3.34 -9.23 17.86
N ALA A 126 -3.27 -10.49 18.32
CA ALA A 126 -3.71 -11.64 17.55
C ALA A 126 -5.22 -11.58 17.26
N THR A 127 -6.01 -11.14 18.23
CA THR A 127 -7.46 -10.99 18.08
C THR A 127 -7.81 -9.87 17.10
N ALA A 128 -7.21 -8.68 17.27
CA ALA A 128 -7.37 -7.56 16.35
C ALA A 128 -6.93 -7.95 14.93
N GLY A 129 -5.78 -8.62 14.78
CA GLY A 129 -5.28 -9.09 13.49
C GLY A 129 -6.26 -10.01 12.76
N ARG A 130 -6.85 -10.99 13.45
CA ARG A 130 -7.89 -11.87 12.87
C ARG A 130 -9.13 -11.09 12.42
N VAL A 131 -9.60 -10.16 13.25
CA VAL A 131 -10.78 -9.34 12.95
C VAL A 131 -10.52 -8.44 11.74
N LEU A 132 -9.40 -7.72 11.72
CA LEU A 132 -9.04 -6.82 10.63
C LEU A 132 -8.83 -7.58 9.31
N ALA A 133 -8.19 -8.76 9.34
CA ALA A 133 -8.05 -9.60 8.16
C ALA A 133 -9.41 -10.05 7.59
N LEU A 134 -10.36 -10.42 8.44
CA LEU A 134 -11.72 -10.78 8.00
C LEU A 134 -12.46 -9.57 7.39
N ILE A 135 -12.30 -8.38 7.97
CA ILE A 135 -12.87 -7.15 7.42
C ILE A 135 -12.27 -6.84 6.05
N THR A 136 -10.94 -6.92 5.90
CA THR A 136 -10.26 -6.74 4.61
C THR A 136 -10.76 -7.73 3.57
N GLN A 137 -10.83 -9.03 3.91
CA GLN A 137 -11.34 -10.06 3.00
C GLN A 137 -12.76 -9.76 2.52
N ARG A 138 -13.66 -9.34 3.43
CA ARG A 138 -15.05 -9.02 3.07
C ARG A 138 -15.12 -7.78 2.20
N ALA A 139 -14.37 -6.72 2.54
CA ALA A 139 -14.31 -5.52 1.71
C ALA A 139 -13.79 -5.82 0.29
N ASP A 140 -12.79 -6.70 0.17
CA ASP A 140 -12.27 -7.13 -1.13
C ASP A 140 -13.32 -7.91 -1.94
N ALA A 141 -14.12 -8.75 -1.29
CA ALA A 141 -15.22 -9.46 -1.95
C ALA A 141 -16.29 -8.50 -2.47
N GLU A 142 -16.73 -7.53 -1.66
CA GLU A 142 -17.71 -6.52 -2.08
C GLU A 142 -17.21 -5.70 -3.31
N LEU A 143 -15.93 -5.36 -3.34
CA LEU A 143 -15.32 -4.65 -4.47
C LEU A 143 -15.23 -5.52 -5.74
N ALA A 144 -15.03 -6.83 -5.60
CA ALA A 144 -15.02 -7.76 -6.73
C ALA A 144 -16.43 -7.96 -7.31
N ASP A 145 -17.44 -7.99 -6.44
CA ASP A 145 -18.85 -8.18 -6.83
C ASP A 145 -19.46 -6.92 -7.46
N ALA A 146 -18.93 -5.73 -7.17
CA ALA A 146 -19.41 -4.47 -7.72
C ALA A 146 -19.16 -4.30 -9.24
N GLY A 147 -18.30 -5.12 -9.86
CA GLY A 147 -17.92 -5.02 -11.28
C GLY A 147 -17.28 -3.67 -11.66
N PRO A 148 -16.64 -3.54 -12.84
CA PRO A 148 -16.20 -2.22 -13.30
C PRO A 148 -17.45 -1.34 -13.47
N ALA A 149 -17.43 -0.15 -12.88
CA ALA A 149 -18.50 0.83 -13.05
C ALA A 149 -18.73 1.07 -14.55
N ASN A 150 -19.86 0.58 -15.08
CA ASN A 150 -20.28 0.76 -16.46
C ASN A 150 -20.36 2.26 -16.78
N GLY A 151 -19.65 2.69 -17.84
CA GLY A 151 -19.76 4.05 -18.37
C GLY A 151 -18.78 4.48 -19.45
N GLU A 152 -18.05 3.59 -20.14
CA GLU A 152 -17.48 3.93 -21.46
C GLU A 152 -18.60 3.70 -22.49
N SER A 153 -19.32 4.77 -22.84
CA SER A 153 -20.23 4.77 -23.98
C SER A 153 -19.41 4.56 -25.24
N ALA A 154 -19.41 3.35 -25.76
CA ALA A 154 -19.05 3.12 -27.15
C ALA A 154 -20.17 3.70 -28.02
N ASP A 155 -20.08 4.99 -28.34
CA ASP A 155 -20.83 5.56 -29.46
C ASP A 155 -20.28 4.95 -30.74
N THR A 156 -20.90 3.83 -31.11
CA THR A 156 -20.94 3.32 -32.47
C THR A 156 -22.26 3.78 -33.09
N GLU A 157 -22.25 4.90 -33.80
CA GLU A 157 -23.20 5.19 -34.87
C GLU A 157 -22.39 5.79 -36.03
N ALA A 158 -22.03 4.97 -37.02
CA ALA A 158 -22.84 4.61 -38.18
C ALA A 158 -22.64 5.60 -39.35
N VAL A 159 -21.89 5.09 -40.33
CA VAL A 159 -21.86 5.52 -41.73
C VAL A 159 -23.28 5.55 -42.29
N GLY A 160 -23.67 6.65 -42.95
CA GLY A 160 -24.81 6.64 -43.88
C GLY A 160 -25.49 7.98 -44.15
N ALA A 161 -24.93 8.78 -45.05
CA ALA A 161 -25.62 9.48 -46.16
C ALA A 161 -24.62 10.32 -46.96
#